data_AF-A0A3P6RU32-F1
#
_entry.id   AF-A0A3P6RU32-F1
#
_cell.length_a   1.000
_cell.length_b   1.000
_cell.length_c   1.000
_cell.angle_alpha   90.00
_cell.angle_beta   90.00
_cell.angle_gamma   90.00
#
_symmetry.space_group_name_H-M   'P 1'
#
loop_
_entity.id
_entity.type
_entity.pdbx_description
1 polymer ?
#
loop_
_entity_poly.entity_id
_entity_poly.type
_entity_poly.pdbx_seq_one_letter_code
_entity_poly.pdbx_strand_id
1 'polypeptide(L)'
;MRTVESAAPPGSRDRVRQEAAPILQSSQSKQLELDSKQLLPPPLSAQLQEKCTQPVEPGPCKHFVDRWFFNTEDGTCHPFKYGGCAGNRNHFFTQNECEIHCARFLHYGRRRPSSPHFLSSIYVQSTLPYYRFCFKRFACCIYT
;
A
#
# COMPACT_ATOMS: atom_id res chain seq x y z
N MET A 1 -64.39 21.53 -49.03
CA MET A 1 -64.42 22.99 -49.28
C MET A 1 -63.47 23.64 -48.29
N ARG A 2 -62.56 24.47 -48.80
CA ARG A 2 -61.59 25.28 -48.01
C ARG A 2 -62.33 26.39 -47.28
N THR A 3 -61.82 26.78 -46.11
CA THR A 3 -61.69 28.16 -45.58
C THR A 3 -61.15 28.04 -44.15
N VAL A 4 -60.31 28.90 -43.57
CA VAL A 4 -59.32 29.89 -43.98
C VAL A 4 -58.46 30.11 -42.72
N GLU A 5 -57.19 30.40 -42.93
CA GLU A 5 -56.25 30.96 -41.94
C GLU A 5 -56.78 32.28 -41.36
N SER A 6 -56.44 32.58 -40.10
CA SER A 6 -56.27 33.92 -39.47
C SER A 6 -56.55 33.79 -37.97
N ALA A 7 -55.87 34.43 -37.02
CA ALA A 7 -54.74 35.34 -36.99
C ALA A 7 -54.40 35.50 -35.49
N ALA A 8 -53.12 35.65 -35.14
CA ALA A 8 -52.76 36.14 -33.82
C ALA A 8 -52.96 37.67 -33.75
N PRO A 9 -53.35 38.22 -32.58
CA PRO A 9 -53.03 39.59 -32.20
C PRO A 9 -52.13 39.66 -30.94
N PRO A 10 -51.60 40.85 -30.62
CA PRO A 10 -50.24 41.03 -30.12
C PRO A 10 -50.15 41.08 -28.59
N GLY A 11 -48.91 40.96 -28.10
CA GLY A 11 -48.62 40.89 -26.68
C GLY A 11 -48.96 42.14 -25.88
N SER A 12 -49.06 41.93 -24.57
CA SER A 12 -48.92 42.98 -23.58
C SER A 12 -47.85 42.57 -22.58
N ARG A 13 -46.84 43.42 -22.52
CA ARG A 13 -45.71 43.39 -21.60
C ARG A 13 -46.24 43.48 -20.17
N ASP A 14 -45.81 42.58 -19.30
CA ASP A 14 -45.58 42.92 -17.90
C ASP A 14 -44.20 42.42 -17.50
N ARG A 15 -43.25 43.35 -17.56
CA ARG A 15 -41.92 43.22 -16.98
C ARG A 15 -41.89 44.13 -15.76
N VAL A 16 -42.23 43.59 -14.60
CA VAL A 16 -42.03 44.19 -13.28
C VAL A 16 -41.83 43.00 -12.34
N ARG A 17 -40.83 42.89 -11.47
CA ARG A 17 -39.59 43.60 -11.17
C ARG A 17 -38.86 42.62 -10.25
N GLN A 18 -37.54 42.58 -10.33
CA GLN A 18 -36.72 41.81 -9.41
C GLN A 18 -36.96 42.27 -7.97
N GLU A 19 -37.22 41.34 -7.07
CA GLU A 19 -36.80 41.48 -5.68
C GLU A 19 -35.95 40.26 -5.33
N ALA A 20 -34.66 40.55 -5.10
CA ALA A 20 -33.71 39.64 -4.51
C ALA A 20 -34.08 39.44 -3.03
N ALA A 21 -34.15 38.19 -2.59
CA ALA A 21 -34.22 37.80 -1.18
C ALA A 21 -33.67 36.36 -1.03
N PRO A 22 -33.17 35.98 0.15
CA PRO A 22 -31.79 36.16 0.55
C PRO A 22 -30.99 34.85 0.49
N ILE A 23 -29.68 34.97 0.34
CA ILE A 23 -28.73 33.87 0.54
C ILE A 23 -28.74 33.50 2.04
N LEU A 24 -29.52 32.49 2.43
CA LEU A 24 -29.27 31.69 3.63
C LEU A 24 -28.45 30.46 3.18
N GLN A 25 -27.12 30.52 3.30
CA GLN A 25 -26.37 30.00 4.46
C GLN A 25 -26.39 28.45 4.50
N SER A 26 -25.44 27.81 3.81
CA SER A 26 -24.12 27.44 4.34
C SER A 26 -24.03 26.12 5.15
N SER A 27 -25.08 25.28 5.19
CA SER A 27 -25.02 24.03 5.96
C SER A 27 -25.05 22.72 5.15
N GLN A 28 -25.60 22.69 3.93
CA GLN A 28 -25.61 21.45 3.13
C GLN A 28 -24.34 21.23 2.31
N SER A 29 -23.52 22.26 2.11
CA SER A 29 -22.23 22.13 1.44
C SER A 29 -21.15 21.48 2.30
N LYS A 30 -21.29 21.42 3.63
CA LYS A 30 -20.32 20.71 4.49
C LYS A 30 -20.56 19.21 4.60
N GLN A 31 -21.79 18.74 4.40
CA GLN A 31 -22.08 17.31 4.48
C GLN A 31 -21.58 16.57 3.23
N LEU A 32 -21.64 17.21 2.07
CA LEU A 32 -21.11 16.65 0.81
C LEU A 32 -19.58 16.78 0.67
N GLU A 33 -18.92 17.56 1.53
CA GLU A 33 -17.45 17.70 1.56
C GLU A 33 -16.77 16.68 2.48
N LEU A 34 -17.51 15.92 3.31
CA LEU A 34 -16.95 14.79 4.08
C LEU A 34 -16.83 13.54 3.21
N ASP A 35 -17.71 13.37 2.23
CA ASP A 35 -17.66 12.27 1.26
C ASP A 35 -16.76 12.59 0.05
N SER A 36 -16.58 13.87 -0.30
CA SER A 36 -15.80 14.26 -1.49
C SER A 36 -14.29 14.44 -1.25
N LYS A 37 -13.84 14.43 0.02
CA LYS A 37 -12.42 14.28 0.37
C LYS A 37 -11.94 12.82 0.46
N GLN A 38 -12.82 11.85 0.19
CA GLN A 38 -12.47 10.46 -0.12
C GLN A 38 -12.37 10.30 -1.65
N LEU A 39 -11.47 11.04 -2.31
CA LEU A 39 -10.05 10.72 -2.53
C LEU A 39 -9.88 9.82 -3.76
N LEU A 40 -9.03 10.27 -4.69
CA LEU A 40 -8.34 9.43 -5.66
C LEU A 40 -8.03 8.05 -5.04
N PRO A 41 -8.06 6.93 -5.79
CA PRO A 41 -7.59 5.66 -5.26
C PRO A 41 -6.28 5.95 -4.51
N PRO A 42 -6.15 5.52 -3.24
CA PRO A 42 -4.94 5.76 -2.48
C PRO A 42 -3.77 5.38 -3.39
N PRO A 43 -2.66 6.13 -3.37
CA PRO A 43 -1.53 5.79 -4.23
C PRO A 43 -1.31 4.28 -4.09
N LEU A 44 -1.18 3.57 -5.21
CA LEU A 44 -1.20 2.10 -5.25
C LEU A 44 -0.27 1.48 -4.17
N SER A 45 0.79 2.19 -3.80
CA SER A 45 1.67 1.91 -2.67
C SER A 45 0.97 1.84 -1.31
N ALA A 46 0.06 2.75 -0.97
CA ALA A 46 -0.69 2.76 0.28
C ALA A 46 -1.67 1.59 0.37
N GLN A 47 -2.36 1.24 -0.73
CA GLN A 47 -3.25 0.08 -0.74
C GLN A 47 -2.49 -1.24 -0.59
N LEU A 48 -1.34 -1.34 -1.25
CA LEU A 48 -0.45 -2.51 -1.12
C LEU A 48 0.17 -2.57 0.27
N GLN A 49 0.54 -1.42 0.85
CA GLN A 49 1.02 -1.35 2.22
C GLN A 49 -0.04 -1.81 3.21
N GLU A 50 -1.30 -1.43 3.05
CA GLU A 50 -2.40 -1.91 3.89
C GLU A 50 -2.57 -3.43 3.76
N LYS A 51 -2.63 -3.96 2.53
CA LYS A 51 -2.77 -5.40 2.27
C LYS A 51 -1.64 -6.23 2.88
N CYS A 52 -0.40 -5.77 2.75
CA CYS A 52 0.79 -6.50 3.17
C CYS A 52 1.13 -6.35 4.65
N THR A 53 0.51 -5.40 5.37
CA THR A 53 0.76 -5.18 6.81
C THR A 53 -0.31 -5.76 7.71
N GLN A 54 -1.41 -6.25 7.14
CA GLN A 54 -2.46 -6.95 7.88
C GLN A 54 -1.96 -8.27 8.47
N PRO A 55 -2.47 -8.70 9.64
CA PRO A 55 -2.12 -10.01 10.22
C PRO A 55 -2.63 -11.15 9.35
N VAL A 56 -2.19 -12.39 9.61
CA VAL A 56 -2.80 -13.56 8.96
C VAL A 56 -4.21 -13.81 9.51
N GLU A 57 -5.18 -14.05 8.64
CA GLU A 57 -6.58 -14.29 9.05
C GLU A 57 -7.22 -15.42 8.23
N PRO A 58 -7.30 -16.65 8.80
CA PRO A 58 -7.92 -17.79 8.12
C PRO A 58 -9.42 -17.62 7.84
N GLY A 59 -10.11 -16.77 8.59
CA GLY A 59 -11.57 -16.65 8.55
C GLY A 59 -12.30 -17.79 9.29
N PRO A 60 -13.63 -17.72 9.39
CA PRO A 60 -14.44 -18.65 10.18
C PRO A 60 -14.80 -19.96 9.46
N CYS A 61 -14.67 -20.00 8.13
CA CYS A 61 -14.95 -21.20 7.35
C CYS A 61 -13.88 -22.27 7.55
N LYS A 62 -14.26 -23.54 7.30
CA LYS A 62 -13.39 -24.72 7.51
C LYS A 62 -13.03 -25.43 6.19
N HIS A 63 -13.15 -24.73 5.07
CA HIS A 63 -12.75 -25.24 3.76
C HIS A 63 -11.30 -24.82 3.50
N PHE A 64 -10.37 -25.51 4.16
CA PHE A 64 -8.97 -25.13 4.16
C PHE A 64 -8.32 -25.26 2.79
N VAL A 65 -7.82 -24.14 2.27
CA VAL A 65 -7.04 -24.06 1.03
C VAL A 65 -5.67 -23.45 1.33
N ASP A 66 -4.64 -23.94 0.65
CA ASP A 66 -3.29 -23.40 0.77
C ASP A 66 -3.19 -22.01 0.14
N ARG A 67 -2.66 -21.07 0.93
CA ARG A 67 -2.44 -19.68 0.55
C ARG A 67 -1.09 -19.21 1.08
N TRP A 68 -0.64 -18.08 0.59
CA TRP A 68 0.59 -17.42 1.03
C TRP A 68 0.23 -16.10 1.69
N PHE A 69 0.81 -15.78 2.84
CA PHE A 69 0.69 -14.46 3.48
C PHE A 69 2.06 -13.82 3.60
N PHE A 70 2.11 -12.50 3.69
CA PHE A 70 3.34 -11.77 3.93
C PHE A 70 3.55 -11.53 5.42
N ASN A 71 4.70 -11.95 5.95
CA ASN A 71 5.12 -11.65 7.30
C ASN A 71 5.98 -10.38 7.32
N THR A 72 5.51 -9.35 8.03
CA THR A 72 6.23 -8.07 8.14
C THR A 72 7.40 -8.11 9.12
N GLU A 73 7.48 -9.13 9.98
CA GLU A 73 8.54 -9.27 10.97
C GLU A 73 9.86 -9.71 10.32
N ASP A 74 9.81 -10.74 9.48
CA ASP A 74 10.96 -11.23 8.71
C ASP A 74 11.01 -10.66 7.28
N GLY A 75 9.93 -10.03 6.81
CA GLY A 75 9.82 -9.46 5.47
C GLY A 75 9.73 -10.52 4.36
N THR A 76 9.18 -11.70 4.66
CA THR A 76 9.08 -12.84 3.73
C THR A 76 7.66 -13.40 3.65
N CYS A 77 7.39 -14.17 2.58
CA CYS A 77 6.09 -14.79 2.35
C CYS A 77 6.09 -16.23 2.88
N HIS A 78 5.07 -16.58 3.66
CA HIS A 78 4.92 -17.91 4.25
C HIS A 78 3.60 -18.57 3.86
N PRO A 79 3.54 -19.90 3.76
CA PRO A 79 2.30 -20.61 3.51
C PRO A 79 1.41 -20.64 4.76
N PHE A 80 0.09 -20.59 4.58
CA PHE A 80 -0.91 -20.79 5.62
C PHE A 80 -2.20 -21.41 5.05
N LYS A 81 -3.05 -21.93 5.95
CA LYS A 81 -4.36 -22.47 5.59
C LYS A 81 -5.43 -21.38 5.70
N TYR A 82 -6.01 -21.01 4.57
CA TYR A 82 -7.17 -20.11 4.51
C TYR A 82 -8.46 -20.93 4.56
N GLY A 83 -9.41 -20.52 5.41
CA GLY A 83 -10.67 -21.22 5.66
C GLY A 83 -11.68 -21.19 4.51
N GLY A 84 -11.41 -20.41 3.45
CA GLY A 84 -12.23 -20.36 2.24
C GLY A 84 -13.32 -19.28 2.24
N CYS A 85 -13.46 -18.50 3.31
CA CYS A 85 -14.35 -17.34 3.34
C CYS A 85 -13.89 -16.27 4.32
N ALA A 86 -14.36 -15.04 4.11
CA ALA A 86 -14.00 -13.85 4.90
C ALA A 86 -12.47 -13.71 5.02
N GLY A 87 -11.99 -13.17 6.14
CA GLY A 87 -10.58 -12.87 6.31
C GLY A 87 -10.19 -11.57 5.62
N ASN A 88 -8.94 -11.21 5.83
CA ASN A 88 -8.37 -9.98 5.29
C ASN A 88 -7.66 -10.23 3.97
N ARG A 89 -6.99 -9.22 3.41
CA ARG A 89 -6.41 -9.31 2.08
C ARG A 89 -4.98 -9.83 2.09
N ASN A 90 -4.35 -10.08 3.24
CA ASN A 90 -2.99 -10.62 3.31
C ASN A 90 -2.98 -12.14 3.00
N HIS A 91 -3.46 -12.51 1.81
CA HIS A 91 -3.39 -13.86 1.30
C HIS A 91 -3.28 -13.87 -0.23
N PHE A 92 -2.45 -14.76 -0.76
CA PHE A 92 -2.10 -14.86 -2.17
C PHE A 92 -2.16 -16.32 -2.61
N PHE A 93 -2.36 -16.56 -3.91
CA PHE A 93 -2.40 -17.93 -4.45
C PHE A 93 -1.02 -18.54 -4.54
N THR A 94 0.01 -17.73 -4.77
CA THR A 94 1.39 -18.20 -4.95
C THR A 94 2.37 -17.36 -4.15
N GLN A 95 3.53 -17.95 -3.84
CA GLN A 95 4.64 -17.24 -3.18
C GLN A 95 5.08 -16.02 -4.00
N ASN A 96 5.27 -16.20 -5.32
CA ASN A 96 5.72 -15.14 -6.22
C ASN A 96 4.73 -13.97 -6.28
N GLU A 97 3.42 -14.25 -6.27
CA GLU A 97 2.39 -13.20 -6.17
C GLU A 97 2.56 -12.39 -4.87
N CYS A 98 2.69 -13.07 -3.73
CA CYS A 98 2.94 -12.41 -2.44
C CYS A 98 4.21 -11.53 -2.48
N GLU A 99 5.32 -12.05 -3.01
CA GLU A 99 6.60 -11.32 -3.08
C GLU A 99 6.51 -10.09 -3.99
N ILE A 100 5.90 -10.21 -5.17
CA ILE A 100 5.71 -9.09 -6.11
C ILE A 100 4.86 -7.99 -5.47
N HIS A 101 3.81 -8.37 -4.75
CA HIS A 101 2.90 -7.41 -4.12
C HIS A 101 3.46 -6.78 -2.84
N CYS A 102 4.28 -7.49 -2.06
CA CYS A 102 4.64 -7.05 -0.71
C CYS A 102 6.13 -6.80 -0.50
N ALA A 103 7.02 -7.62 -1.09
CA ALA A 103 8.45 -7.51 -0.85
C ALA A 103 9.00 -6.17 -1.39
N ARG A 104 8.50 -5.71 -2.54
CA ARG A 104 8.93 -4.44 -3.16
C ARG A 104 8.70 -3.22 -2.27
N PHE A 105 7.67 -3.20 -1.42
CA PHE A 105 7.36 -2.03 -0.58
C PHE A 105 8.24 -1.93 0.66
N LEU A 106 8.66 -3.05 1.24
CA LEU A 106 9.51 -3.03 2.44
C LEU A 106 11.01 -2.88 2.14
N HIS A 107 11.46 -3.15 0.91
CA HIS A 107 12.84 -2.89 0.50
C HIS A 107 13.20 -1.40 0.43
N TYR A 108 12.22 -0.49 0.33
CA TYR A 108 12.47 0.96 0.33
C TYR A 108 12.41 1.61 1.72
N GLY A 109 11.88 0.93 2.74
CA GLY A 109 11.61 1.53 4.06
C GLY A 109 12.30 0.87 5.26
N ARG A 110 12.80 -0.37 5.12
CA ARG A 110 13.63 -1.01 6.15
C ARG A 110 14.95 -1.40 5.51
N ARG A 111 16.03 -0.71 5.88
CA ARG A 111 17.37 -1.29 5.74
C ARG A 111 17.30 -2.67 6.39
N ARG A 112 17.36 -3.73 5.60
CA ARG A 112 17.60 -5.07 6.13
C ARG A 112 18.80 -4.96 7.07
N PRO A 113 18.70 -5.34 8.36
CA PRO A 113 19.88 -5.86 9.00
C PRO A 113 20.29 -7.04 8.13
N SER A 114 21.45 -6.90 7.49
CA SER A 114 22.15 -8.02 6.87
C SER A 114 22.04 -9.25 7.77
N SER A 115 21.68 -10.37 7.17
CA SER A 115 21.73 -11.73 7.70
C SER A 115 22.55 -11.88 9.00
N PRO A 116 21.99 -12.41 10.09
CA PRO A 116 22.82 -12.85 11.19
C PRO A 116 23.56 -14.13 10.75
N HIS A 117 24.80 -14.29 11.23
CA HIS A 117 25.75 -15.40 10.99
C HIS A 117 26.79 -15.19 9.88
N PHE A 118 27.79 -14.33 10.15
CA PHE A 118 29.22 -14.73 10.22
C PHE A 118 30.11 -13.52 10.60
N LEU A 119 29.93 -12.95 11.79
CA LEU A 119 30.99 -12.13 12.40
C LEU A 119 31.03 -12.42 13.91
N SER A 120 31.67 -13.56 14.24
CA SER A 120 32.19 -13.80 15.57
C SER A 120 33.26 -12.75 15.89
N SER A 121 33.05 -12.03 16.99
CA SER A 121 34.02 -11.14 17.66
C SER A 121 35.46 -11.61 17.53
N ILE A 122 36.31 -10.83 16.85
CA ILE A 122 37.74 -10.75 17.20
C ILE A 122 38.13 -9.27 17.14
N TYR A 123 38.34 -8.67 18.31
CA TYR A 123 38.88 -7.34 18.50
C TYR A 123 40.37 -7.50 18.81
N VAL A 124 41.29 -6.95 18.01
CA VAL A 124 42.68 -6.73 18.43
C VAL A 124 43.15 -5.37 17.92
N GLN A 125 43.59 -4.55 18.87
CA GLN A 125 43.94 -3.15 18.74
C GLN A 125 45.16 -2.92 17.84
N SER A 126 45.07 -1.83 17.09
CA SER A 126 46.14 -1.15 16.42
C SER A 126 47.21 -0.66 17.40
N THR A 127 48.36 -1.32 17.49
CA THR A 127 49.65 -0.67 17.77
C THR A 127 50.81 -1.45 17.13
N LEU A 128 51.62 -0.75 16.33
CA LEU A 128 52.98 -1.04 15.82
C LEU A 128 53.14 -1.42 14.32
N PRO A 129 54.24 -0.96 13.65
CA PRO A 129 54.20 -0.46 12.27
C PRO A 129 54.85 -1.40 11.22
N TYR A 130 54.59 -2.71 11.28
CA TYR A 130 55.25 -3.67 10.38
C TYR A 130 54.30 -4.80 10.00
N TYR A 131 53.56 -4.63 8.89
CA TYR A 131 52.59 -5.63 8.44
C TYR A 131 53.29 -6.92 7.97
N ARG A 132 53.18 -7.97 8.78
CA ARG A 132 53.55 -9.36 8.46
C ARG A 132 52.26 -10.18 8.49
N PHE A 133 51.69 -10.49 7.32
CA PHE A 133 50.45 -11.27 7.22
C PHE A 133 50.77 -12.76 7.32
N CYS A 134 50.20 -13.44 8.33
CA CYS A 134 50.33 -14.88 8.54
C CYS A 134 48.94 -15.50 8.41
N PHE A 135 48.69 -16.29 7.36
CA PHE A 135 47.47 -17.09 7.22
C PHE A 135 47.75 -18.56 7.57
N LYS A 136 46.86 -19.15 8.39
CA LYS A 136 46.58 -20.59 8.51
C LYS A 136 47.75 -21.55 8.84
N ARG A 137 47.97 -21.78 10.14
CA ARG A 137 48.35 -23.03 10.86
C ARG A 137 49.47 -23.98 10.34
N PHE A 138 50.14 -23.73 9.22
CA PHE A 138 51.44 -24.34 8.92
C PHE A 138 52.46 -23.24 8.66
N ALA A 139 52.99 -22.68 9.74
CA ALA A 139 54.07 -21.70 9.73
C ALA A 139 55.44 -22.41 9.64
N CYS A 140 55.76 -23.00 8.47
CA CYS A 140 57.14 -23.01 8.01
C CYS A 140 57.31 -21.79 7.11
N CYS A 141 58.04 -20.78 7.59
CA CYS A 141 58.44 -19.63 6.78
C CYS A 141 59.57 -20.08 5.87
N ILE A 142 59.30 -20.22 4.58
CA ILE A 142 60.35 -20.48 3.62
C ILE A 142 61.01 -19.13 3.28
N TYR A 143 62.21 -18.90 3.84
CA TYR A 143 63.21 -17.98 3.28
C TYR A 143 64.20 -18.85 2.49
N THR A 144 63.77 -19.38 1.33
CA THR A 144 64.56 -19.99 0.23
C THR A 144 63.64 -20.59 -0.81
#